data_AF-N6YUW9-F1
#
_entry.id   AF-N6YUW9-F1
#
_cell.length_a   1.000
_cell.length_b   1.000
_cell.length_c   1.000
_cell.angle_alpha   90.00
_cell.angle_beta   90.00
_cell.angle_gamma   90.00
#
_symmetry.space_group_name_H-M   'P 1'
#
loop_
_entity.id
_entity.type
_entity.pdbx_description
1 polymer ?
#
loop_
_entity_poly.entity_id
_entity_poly.type
_entity_poly.pdbx_seq_one_letter_code
_entity_poly.pdbx_strand_id
1 'polypeptide(L)'
;LADDPGLAARIADKARRRAADEAAKPLAAYRAAELDMMRRNFYGFDPSYHVARYHFVLKSPQSWTPRHLARHRELGWRAPAASAA
;
A
#
# COMPACT_ATOMS: atom_id res chain seq x y z
N LEU A 1 11.16 20.53 -18.85
CA LEU A 1 11.75 19.49 -17.97
C LEU A 1 13.06 18.96 -18.53
N ALA A 2 13.14 18.60 -19.82
CA ALA A 2 14.40 18.18 -20.44
C ALA A 2 15.42 19.33 -20.58
N ASP A 3 14.95 20.57 -20.82
CA ASP A 3 15.81 21.75 -20.99
C ASP A 3 16.15 22.49 -19.69
N ASP A 4 15.88 21.88 -18.53
CA ASP A 4 16.24 22.47 -17.24
C ASP A 4 17.78 22.36 -17.05
N PRO A 5 18.52 23.48 -16.95
CA PRO A 5 19.96 23.43 -16.73
C PRO A 5 20.35 22.72 -15.42
N GLY A 6 19.45 22.65 -14.44
CA GLY A 6 19.64 21.90 -13.19
C GLY A 6 19.43 20.39 -13.31
N LEU A 7 18.94 19.88 -14.45
CA LEU A 7 18.61 18.47 -14.63
C LEU A 7 19.84 17.56 -14.44
N ALA A 8 20.98 17.94 -15.00
CA ALA A 8 22.20 17.15 -14.90
C ALA A 8 22.65 16.97 -13.44
N ALA A 9 22.61 18.04 -12.65
CA ALA A 9 22.95 18.00 -11.23
C ALA A 9 21.97 17.11 -10.44
N ARG A 10 20.67 17.17 -10.74
CA ARG A 10 19.65 16.32 -10.10
C ARG A 10 19.83 14.84 -10.44
N ILE A 11 20.22 14.52 -11.66
CA ILE A 11 20.52 13.14 -12.07
C ILE A 11 21.77 12.62 -11.34
N ALA A 12 22.84 13.42 -11.27
CA ALA A 12 24.06 13.05 -10.55
C ALA A 12 23.78 12.80 -9.05
N ASP A 13 23.00 13.68 -8.42
CA ASP A 13 22.59 13.52 -7.04
C ASP A 13 21.72 12.27 -6.83
N LYS A 14 20.76 11.99 -7.72
CA LYS A 14 19.95 10.76 -7.69
C LYS A 14 20.82 9.51 -7.81
N ALA A 15 21.82 9.53 -8.70
CA ALA A 15 22.74 8.40 -8.89
C ALA A 15 23.60 8.16 -7.64
N ARG A 16 24.12 9.24 -7.02
CA ARG A 16 24.89 9.17 -5.77
C ARG A 16 24.07 8.59 -4.62
N ARG A 17 22.82 9.06 -4.44
CA ARG A 17 21.91 8.51 -3.43
C ARG A 17 21.63 7.03 -3.68
N ARG A 18 21.33 6.66 -4.93
CA ARG A 18 21.12 5.26 -5.30
C ARG A 18 22.35 4.39 -5.02
N ALA A 19 23.56 4.87 -5.30
CA ALA A 19 24.77 4.13 -5.02
C ALA A 19 24.99 3.93 -3.51
N ALA A 20 24.71 4.95 -2.70
CA ALA A 20 24.75 4.85 -1.24
C ALA A 20 23.68 3.86 -0.71
N ASP A 21 22.46 3.92 -1.24
CA ASP A 21 21.36 3.03 -0.84
C ASP A 21 21.66 1.57 -1.22
N GLU A 22 22.16 1.32 -2.44
CA GLU A 22 22.53 -0.03 -2.91
C GLU A 22 23.72 -0.60 -2.11
N ALA A 23 24.66 0.25 -1.66
CA ALA A 23 25.73 -0.15 -0.77
C ALA A 23 25.23 -0.50 0.64
N ALA A 24 24.22 0.21 1.15
CA ALA A 24 23.63 -0.05 2.46
C ALA A 24 22.72 -1.29 2.45
N LYS A 25 21.82 -1.39 1.47
CA LYS A 25 20.97 -2.56 1.24
C LYS A 25 20.54 -2.60 -0.23
N PRO A 26 21.01 -3.60 -1.01
CA PRO A 26 20.65 -3.71 -2.42
C PRO A 26 19.15 -3.84 -2.64
N LEU A 27 18.63 -3.28 -3.74
CA LEU A 27 17.21 -3.44 -4.11
C LEU A 27 16.80 -4.91 -4.24
N ALA A 28 17.72 -5.78 -4.66
CA ALA A 28 17.51 -7.23 -4.73
C ALA A 28 17.20 -7.85 -3.35
N ALA A 29 17.83 -7.36 -2.28
CA ALA A 29 17.57 -7.83 -0.92
C ALA A 29 16.19 -7.39 -0.40
N TYR A 30 15.76 -6.16 -0.72
CA TYR A 30 14.38 -5.73 -0.46
C TYR A 30 13.38 -6.60 -1.21
N ARG A 31 13.59 -6.80 -2.51
CA ARG A 31 12.73 -7.65 -3.36
C ARG A 31 12.63 -9.07 -2.82
N ALA A 32 13.74 -9.66 -2.38
CA ALA A 32 13.73 -11.02 -1.84
C ALA A 32 12.85 -11.12 -0.58
N ALA A 33 12.95 -10.15 0.33
CA ALA A 33 12.13 -10.11 1.55
C ALA A 33 10.63 -9.92 1.22
N GLU A 34 10.30 -9.03 0.29
CA GLU A 34 8.92 -8.81 -0.16
C GLU A 34 8.33 -10.07 -0.81
N LEU A 35 9.10 -10.75 -1.67
CA LEU A 35 8.66 -11.99 -2.31
C LEU A 35 8.51 -13.15 -1.33
N ASP A 36 9.29 -13.18 -0.25
CA ASP A 36 9.10 -14.15 0.84
C ASP A 36 7.73 -13.95 1.52
N MET A 37 7.36 -12.69 1.79
CA MET A 37 6.05 -12.35 2.32
C MET A 37 4.92 -12.67 1.33
N MET A 38 5.10 -12.37 0.04
CA MET A 38 4.13 -12.74 -0.99
C MET A 38 3.95 -14.26 -1.09
N ARG A 39 5.02 -15.04 -0.94
CA ARG A 39 4.94 -16.50 -0.95
C ARG A 39 4.04 -17.01 0.18
N ARG A 40 4.12 -16.40 1.38
CA ARG A 40 3.24 -16.74 2.51
C ARG A 40 1.78 -16.37 2.21
N ASN A 41 1.53 -15.22 1.59
CA ASN A 41 0.17 -14.81 1.22
C ASN A 41 -0.45 -15.72 0.15
N PHE A 42 0.35 -16.22 -0.79
CA PHE A 42 -0.14 -17.04 -1.90
C PHE A 42 -0.21 -18.54 -1.58
N TYR A 43 0.75 -19.06 -0.81
CA TYR A 43 0.92 -20.50 -0.59
C TYR A 43 0.95 -20.90 0.89
N GLY A 44 0.82 -19.93 1.80
CA GLY A 44 0.72 -20.21 3.23
C GLY A 44 -0.64 -20.78 3.62
N PHE A 45 -0.76 -21.11 4.90
CA PHE A 45 -1.99 -21.67 5.47
C PHE A 45 -3.15 -20.66 5.52
N ASP A 46 -2.85 -19.36 5.70
CA ASP A 46 -3.87 -18.31 5.74
C ASP A 46 -4.46 -18.05 4.34
N PRO A 47 -5.75 -18.36 4.11
CA PRO A 47 -6.38 -18.21 2.80
C PRO A 47 -6.87 -16.78 2.52
N SER A 48 -6.58 -15.80 3.37
CA SER A 48 -7.13 -14.43 3.30
C SER A 48 -7.00 -13.78 1.92
N TYR A 49 -5.85 -13.95 1.23
CA TYR A 49 -5.67 -13.45 -0.12
C TYR A 49 -6.65 -14.07 -1.12
N HIS A 50 -6.78 -15.41 -1.11
CA HIS A 50 -7.62 -16.14 -2.05
C HIS A 50 -9.11 -15.85 -1.82
N VAL A 51 -9.53 -15.71 -0.56
CA VAL A 51 -10.90 -15.32 -0.20
C VAL A 51 -11.21 -13.91 -0.68
N ALA A 52 -10.30 -12.94 -0.44
CA ALA A 52 -10.48 -11.57 -0.93
C ALA A 52 -10.53 -11.52 -2.47
N ARG A 53 -9.65 -12.27 -3.15
CA ARG A 53 -9.65 -12.38 -4.62
C ARG A 53 -10.95 -12.96 -5.15
N TYR A 54 -11.49 -14.01 -4.53
CA TYR A 54 -12.76 -14.62 -4.92
C TYR A 54 -13.89 -13.60 -4.90
N HIS A 55 -14.08 -12.88 -3.79
CA HIS A 55 -15.12 -11.86 -3.66
C HIS A 55 -14.94 -10.70 -4.64
N PHE A 56 -13.71 -10.28 -4.89
CA PHE A 56 -13.41 -9.23 -5.86
C PHE A 56 -13.78 -9.65 -7.29
N VAL A 57 -13.32 -10.83 -7.73
CA VAL A 57 -13.52 -11.31 -9.11
C VAL A 57 -15.00 -11.58 -9.39
N LEU A 58 -15.69 -12.22 -8.45
CA LEU A 58 -17.10 -12.57 -8.61
C LEU A 58 -18.06 -11.45 -8.21
N LYS A 59 -17.55 -10.31 -7.73
CA LYS A 59 -18.35 -9.16 -7.27
C LYS A 59 -19.44 -9.60 -6.27
N SER A 60 -19.05 -10.44 -5.31
CA SER A 60 -20.01 -10.97 -4.33
C SER A 60 -20.73 -9.82 -3.60
N PRO A 61 -22.06 -9.91 -3.41
CA PRO A 61 -22.80 -8.89 -2.69
C PRO A 61 -22.33 -8.84 -1.24
N GLN A 62 -22.16 -7.63 -0.72
CA GLN A 62 -21.72 -7.41 0.64
C GLN A 62 -22.95 -7.26 1.56
N SER A 63 -22.98 -7.99 2.68
CA SER A 63 -24.10 -7.95 3.63
C SER A 63 -24.17 -6.63 4.42
N TRP A 64 -23.07 -5.89 4.51
CA TRP A 64 -22.98 -4.64 5.27
C TRP A 64 -21.85 -3.71 4.82
N THR A 65 -22.00 -2.40 4.98
CA THR A 65 -20.89 -1.47 4.74
C THR A 65 -19.76 -1.68 5.77
N PRO A 66 -18.51 -1.93 5.34
CA PRO A 66 -17.36 -2.08 6.25
C PRO A 66 -17.13 -0.84 7.14
N ARG A 67 -16.57 -1.08 8.33
CA ARG A 67 -16.35 -0.04 9.35
C ARG A 67 -15.46 1.12 8.88
N HIS A 68 -14.43 0.83 8.08
CA HIS A 68 -13.52 1.85 7.54
C HIS A 68 -14.19 2.79 6.52
N LEU A 69 -15.40 2.46 6.04
CA LEU A 69 -16.22 3.34 5.20
C LEU A 69 -17.35 3.99 6.02
N ALA A 70 -18.03 3.19 6.85
CA ALA A 70 -19.14 3.66 7.67
C ALA A 70 -18.64 4.17 9.03
N ARG A 71 -18.16 5.43 9.07
CA ARG A 71 -17.63 6.09 10.29
C ARG A 71 -18.54 5.99 11.51
N HIS A 72 -19.87 6.02 11.30
CA HIS A 72 -20.86 5.85 12.37
C HIS A 72 -20.85 4.46 13.04
N ARG A 73 -20.10 3.50 12.49
CA ARG A 73 -19.89 2.14 13.00
C ARG A 73 -18.50 1.95 13.63
N GLU A 74 -17.70 3.02 13.73
CA GLU A 74 -16.43 2.99 14.44
C GLU A 74 -16.66 2.91 15.96
N LEU A 75 -15.73 2.26 16.66
CA LEU A 75 -15.79 2.21 18.12
C LEU A 75 -15.52 3.63 18.65
N GLY A 76 -16.43 4.16 19.45
CA GLY A 76 -16.30 5.51 20.00
C GLY A 76 -16.83 6.64 19.09
N TRP A 77 -17.54 6.31 18.01
CA TRP A 77 -18.23 7.32 17.21
C TRP A 77 -19.19 8.15 18.06
N ARG A 78 -19.11 9.48 17.92
CA ARG A 78 -20.07 10.43 18.48
C ARG A 78 -20.79 11.10 17.31
N ALA A 79 -22.12 11.12 17.36
CA ALA A 79 -22.89 11.85 16.36
C ALA A 79 -22.48 13.33 16.39
N PRO A 80 -22.23 13.97 15.24
CA PRO A 80 -22.03 15.40 15.21
C PRO A 80 -23.27 16.09 15.78
N ALA A 81 -23.07 17.12 16.62
CA ALA A 81 -24.17 17.95 17.08
C ALA A 81 -24.90 18.48 15.84
N ALA A 82 -26.22 18.33 15.78
CA ALA A 82 -27.00 18.82 14.66
C ALA A 82 -26.67 20.31 14.45
N SER A 83 -26.27 20.67 13.24
CA SER A 83 -26.09 22.08 12.87
C SER A 83 -27.44 22.76 13.07
N ALA A 84 -27.53 23.69 14.01
CA ALA A 84 -28.67 24.60 14.09
C ALA A 84 -28.76 25.33 12.75
N ALA A 85 -29.95 25.29 12.15
CA ALA A 85 -30.28 25.94 10.89
C ALA A 85 -30.26 27.46 11.02
#